data_AF-A0A7C6VM84-F1
#
_entry.id   AF-A0A7C6VM84-F1
#
_cell.length_a   1.000
_cell.length_b   1.000
_cell.length_c   1.000
_cell.angle_alpha   90.00
_cell.angle_beta   90.00
_cell.angle_gamma   90.00
#
_symmetry.space_group_name_H-M   'P 1'
#
loop_
_entity.id
_entity.type
_entity.pdbx_description
1 polymer ?
#
loop_
_entity_poly.entity_id
_entity_poly.type
_entity_poly.pdbx_seq_one_letter_code
_entity_poly.pdbx_strand_id
1 'polypeptide(L)'
;MSIAPSLMTVTSRITVQAALSEHPDNGVERGFVDTQAIVLAAKRLDELASRWPESRYLNVAVLRALLSLVQRDPERAQVGFDAWEVAAAVRDEYVRGWAANDLREEVAAKVREHWQKLIGQTWPKKEEGVRQHLQGAGIEFMPVLSRDEGGGQGNPTRYCFALEPFEAEDRRVDEERPFEPVDGKVSDVSVCVSSARQQISYICEDVEDASWLARTFAQGFQLAGWRRHVFRGVLLFGILIVGLTALLVPMTLLVTRSVSGIANAAFAAVVFGYVFWATLGTLLMLHRWRIALAPWWMQSVDDDRLVEWRCPPRHTDKSIKAVRYTAKCPLCGGKVVARSGGFMLPWKLVGRCEEAPAAHVFSFDHVRRDGHRIM
;
A
#
# COMPACT_ATOMS: atom_id res chain seq x y z
N MET A 1 41.12 42.84 -43.38
CA MET A 1 39.82 43.05 -42.72
C MET A 1 39.33 41.72 -42.19
N SER A 2 38.93 41.69 -40.90
CA SER A 2 38.14 40.67 -40.17
C SER A 2 38.62 39.21 -40.16
N ILE A 3 39.11 38.65 -39.06
CA ILE A 3 38.43 38.20 -37.81
C ILE A 3 37.67 36.86 -37.98
N ALA A 4 38.38 35.77 -37.61
CA ALA A 4 38.02 34.68 -36.68
C ALA A 4 36.74 33.79 -36.93
N PRO A 5 36.45 32.75 -36.12
CA PRO A 5 37.08 31.42 -36.23
C PRO A 5 36.10 30.21 -36.04
N SER A 6 36.66 29.01 -36.26
CA SER A 6 36.49 27.74 -35.52
C SER A 6 35.21 27.47 -34.70
N LEU A 7 34.47 26.43 -35.09
CA LEU A 7 33.62 25.63 -34.20
C LEU A 7 33.83 24.13 -34.52
N MET A 8 34.76 23.50 -33.79
CA MET A 8 34.82 22.05 -33.65
C MET A 8 33.81 21.62 -32.58
N THR A 9 32.76 20.91 -33.00
CA THR A 9 31.81 20.26 -32.11
C THR A 9 32.39 18.90 -31.70
N VAL A 10 32.99 18.83 -30.52
CA VAL A 10 33.41 17.57 -29.88
C VAL A 10 32.17 16.91 -29.31
N THR A 11 31.66 15.89 -30.00
CA THR A 11 30.68 14.94 -29.46
C THR A 11 31.40 13.92 -28.59
N SER A 12 31.43 14.16 -27.28
CA SER A 12 31.92 13.17 -26.31
C SER A 12 30.92 12.01 -26.22
N ARG A 13 31.34 10.85 -26.74
CA ARG A 13 30.70 9.56 -26.48
C ARG A 13 30.89 9.20 -25.01
N ILE A 14 29.81 9.20 -24.24
CA ILE A 14 29.79 8.59 -22.90
C ILE A 14 29.61 7.09 -23.11
N THR A 15 30.73 6.36 -23.14
CA THR A 15 30.76 4.91 -22.97
C THR A 15 30.44 4.59 -21.51
N VAL A 16 29.26 4.03 -21.26
CA VAL A 16 28.93 3.36 -19.99
C VAL A 16 29.76 2.09 -19.95
N GLN A 17 30.95 2.18 -19.36
CA GLN A 17 31.80 1.03 -19.11
C GLN A 17 31.26 0.32 -17.87
N ALA A 18 30.66 -0.85 -18.09
CA ALA A 18 30.24 -1.76 -17.04
C ALA A 18 31.44 -2.07 -16.13
N ALA A 19 31.36 -1.61 -14.87
CA ALA A 19 32.31 -1.99 -13.84
C ALA A 19 32.06 -3.46 -13.46
N LEU A 20 33.06 -4.28 -13.74
CA LEU A 20 33.17 -5.67 -13.32
C LEU A 20 33.26 -5.76 -11.79
N SER A 21 32.76 -6.87 -11.26
CA SER A 21 32.75 -7.25 -9.85
C SER A 21 34.17 -7.39 -9.27
N GLU A 22 34.56 -6.49 -8.37
CA GLU A 22 35.76 -6.64 -7.55
C GLU A 22 35.50 -7.57 -6.35
N HIS A 23 36.50 -8.40 -6.07
CA HIS A 23 36.53 -9.47 -5.06
C HIS A 23 36.35 -8.97 -3.61
N PRO A 24 35.89 -9.85 -2.69
CA PRO A 24 35.51 -9.49 -1.34
C PRO A 24 36.68 -9.64 -0.37
N ASP A 25 37.60 -8.68 -0.28
CA ASP A 25 38.65 -8.73 0.75
C ASP A 25 39.23 -7.36 1.13
N ASN A 26 38.42 -6.31 1.07
CA ASN A 26 38.77 -5.01 1.66
C ASN A 26 37.77 -4.70 2.77
N GLY A 27 38.24 -4.69 4.03
CA GLY A 27 37.49 -4.35 5.23
C GLY A 27 37.10 -2.87 5.32
N VAL A 28 36.41 -2.36 4.30
CA VAL A 28 35.79 -1.03 4.29
C VAL A 28 34.39 -1.18 4.85
N GLU A 29 34.12 -0.46 5.94
CA GLU A 29 32.81 -0.37 6.58
C GLU A 29 31.73 -0.07 5.53
N ARG A 30 30.82 -1.01 5.31
CA ARG A 30 29.60 -0.81 4.51
C ARG A 30 28.63 0.06 5.31
N GLY A 31 28.93 1.36 5.43
CA GLY A 31 28.18 2.29 6.27
C GLY A 31 27.87 3.65 5.64
N PHE A 32 28.31 3.92 4.40
CA PHE A 32 27.90 5.13 3.71
C PHE A 32 26.58 4.88 2.97
N VAL A 33 25.47 5.20 3.63
CA VAL A 33 24.25 5.55 2.90
C VAL A 33 24.61 6.78 2.06
N ASP A 34 24.62 6.60 0.74
CA ASP A 34 24.91 7.68 -0.19
C ASP A 34 23.97 8.87 0.09
N THR A 35 24.53 10.06 0.30
CA THR A 35 23.79 11.31 0.51
C THR A 35 22.75 11.52 -0.60
N GLN A 36 23.06 11.06 -1.81
CA GLN A 36 22.14 11.09 -2.95
C GLN A 36 20.93 10.16 -2.75
N ALA A 37 21.11 9.00 -2.12
CA ALA A 37 20.01 8.09 -1.79
C ALA A 37 19.08 8.69 -0.73
N ILE A 38 19.63 9.39 0.27
CA ILE A 38 18.86 10.12 1.28
C ILE A 38 17.97 11.19 0.64
N VAL A 39 18.54 12.03 -0.23
CA VAL A 39 17.79 13.09 -0.94
C VAL A 39 16.73 12.48 -1.85
N LEU A 40 17.05 11.41 -2.58
CA LEU A 40 16.10 10.75 -3.48
C LEU A 40 14.92 10.15 -2.70
N ALA A 41 15.20 9.45 -1.58
CA ALA A 41 14.17 8.89 -0.72
C ALA A 41 13.30 9.98 -0.09
N ALA A 42 13.90 11.07 0.40
CA ALA A 42 13.17 12.19 0.98
C ALA A 42 12.25 12.86 -0.06
N LYS A 43 12.74 13.08 -1.29
CA LYS A 43 11.95 13.64 -2.38
C LYS A 43 10.78 12.74 -2.77
N ARG A 44 11.00 11.43 -2.88
CA ARG A 44 9.93 10.46 -3.20
C ARG A 44 8.89 10.37 -2.08
N LEU A 45 9.34 10.40 -0.84
CA LEU A 45 8.44 10.41 0.30
C LEU A 45 7.62 11.71 0.38
N ASP A 46 8.21 12.86 0.06
CA ASP A 46 7.47 14.13 0.01
C ASP A 46 6.42 14.12 -1.12
N GLU A 47 6.79 13.65 -2.32
CA GLU A 47 5.86 13.46 -3.43
C GLU A 47 4.68 12.55 -3.04
N LEU A 48 4.96 11.47 -2.29
CA LEU A 48 3.93 10.55 -1.80
C LEU A 48 3.05 11.20 -0.72
N ALA A 49 3.66 11.85 0.28
CA ALA A 49 2.96 12.52 1.38
C ALA A 49 2.07 13.67 0.89
N SER A 50 2.46 14.36 -0.19
CA SER A 50 1.65 15.41 -0.81
C SER A 50 0.30 14.90 -1.36
N ARG A 51 0.22 13.61 -1.70
CA ARG A 51 -0.99 12.98 -2.26
C ARG A 51 -1.87 12.32 -1.21
N TRP A 52 -1.43 12.27 0.05
CA TRP A 52 -2.25 11.71 1.12
C TRP A 52 -3.49 12.59 1.37
N PRO A 53 -4.64 12.01 1.71
CA PRO A 53 -5.81 12.79 2.12
C PRO A 53 -5.49 13.63 3.37
N GLU A 54 -4.60 13.15 4.24
CA GLU A 54 -4.09 13.87 5.41
C GLU A 54 -3.05 14.94 5.10
N SER A 55 -2.72 15.20 3.82
CA SER A 55 -1.75 16.24 3.42
C SER A 55 -2.08 17.63 3.97
N ARG A 56 -3.36 17.90 4.30
CA ARG A 56 -3.83 19.15 4.91
C ARG A 56 -3.62 19.21 6.42
N TYR A 57 -3.30 18.10 7.07
CA TYR A 57 -3.11 18.05 8.51
C TYR A 57 -1.69 18.50 8.90
N LEU A 58 -1.59 19.19 10.04
CA LEU A 58 -0.32 19.74 10.54
C LEU A 58 0.74 18.66 10.82
N ASN A 59 0.35 17.45 11.17
CA ASN A 59 1.29 16.33 11.36
C ASN A 59 1.96 15.90 10.05
N VAL A 60 1.23 15.91 8.92
CA VAL A 60 1.83 15.67 7.60
C VAL A 60 2.64 16.87 7.15
N ALA A 61 2.21 18.10 7.46
CA ALA A 61 3.02 19.30 7.20
C ALA A 61 4.38 19.26 7.92
N VAL A 62 4.42 18.80 9.18
CA VAL A 62 5.68 18.60 9.94
C VAL A 62 6.57 17.55 9.27
N LEU A 63 6.01 16.44 8.79
CA LEU A 63 6.77 15.44 8.02
C LEU A 63 7.39 16.07 6.76
N ARG A 64 6.57 16.75 5.95
CA ARG A 64 7.01 17.35 4.68
C ARG A 64 8.05 18.46 4.89
N ALA A 65 7.91 19.23 5.97
CA ALA A 65 8.92 20.20 6.38
C ALA A 65 10.26 19.55 6.75
N LEU A 66 10.24 18.45 7.52
CA LEU A 66 11.44 17.66 7.79
C LEU A 66 12.08 17.15 6.50
N LEU A 67 11.29 16.62 5.56
CA LEU A 67 11.79 16.12 4.27
C LEU A 67 12.36 17.23 3.38
N SER A 68 11.81 18.45 3.45
CA SER A 68 12.35 19.63 2.77
C SER A 68 13.71 20.03 3.36
N LEU A 69 13.85 20.01 4.69
CA LEU A 69 15.12 20.27 5.37
C LEU A 69 16.17 19.21 5.01
N VAL A 70 15.80 17.92 4.97
CA VAL A 70 16.68 16.83 4.53
C VAL A 70 17.13 17.00 3.07
N GLN A 71 16.27 17.52 2.19
CA GLN A 71 16.62 17.79 0.80
C GLN A 71 17.60 18.98 0.66
N ARG A 72 17.56 19.95 1.58
CA ARG A 72 18.48 21.11 1.60
C ARG A 72 19.83 20.75 2.21
N ASP A 73 19.80 20.11 3.37
CA ASP A 73 20.98 19.77 4.18
C ASP A 73 21.04 18.26 4.47
N PRO A 74 21.34 17.42 3.47
CA PRO A 74 21.26 15.97 3.61
C PRO A 74 22.31 15.39 4.56
N GLU A 75 23.44 16.08 4.76
CA GLU A 75 24.47 15.71 5.74
C GLU A 75 23.95 15.76 7.18
N ARG A 76 22.97 16.63 7.45
CA ARG A 76 22.35 16.78 8.78
C ARG A 76 21.17 15.83 8.99
N ALA A 77 20.78 15.03 7.99
CA ALA A 77 19.59 14.18 8.08
C ALA A 77 19.63 13.20 9.27
N GLN A 78 20.78 12.59 9.53
CA GLN A 78 20.97 11.67 10.67
C GLN A 78 21.24 12.41 11.99
N VAL A 79 21.91 13.56 11.94
CA VAL A 79 22.20 14.41 13.12
C VAL A 79 20.93 15.10 13.66
N GLY A 80 19.97 15.34 12.77
CA GLY A 80 18.66 15.88 13.05
C GLY A 80 18.57 17.41 13.01
N PHE A 81 17.33 17.87 12.93
CA PHE A 81 16.94 19.28 12.88
C PHE A 81 16.22 19.70 14.15
N ASP A 82 16.44 20.94 14.58
CA ASP A 82 15.79 21.48 15.77
C ASP A 82 14.30 21.76 15.52
N ALA A 83 13.49 21.72 16.58
CA ALA A 83 12.06 22.01 16.48
C ALA A 83 11.77 23.40 15.86
N TRP A 84 12.65 24.38 16.08
CA TRP A 84 12.54 25.71 15.49
C TRP A 84 12.77 25.71 13.98
N GLU A 85 13.74 24.94 13.48
CA GLU A 85 14.01 24.80 12.05
C GLU A 85 12.85 24.10 11.35
N VAL A 86 12.33 23.02 11.95
CA VAL A 86 11.14 22.31 11.44
C VAL A 86 9.93 23.24 11.41
N ALA A 87 9.71 24.03 12.46
CA ALA A 87 8.59 24.98 12.50
C ALA A 87 8.73 26.11 11.49
N ALA A 88 9.94 26.63 11.26
CA ALA A 88 10.20 27.62 10.23
C ALA A 88 9.88 27.06 8.84
N ALA A 89 10.33 25.84 8.53
CA ALA A 89 10.00 25.18 7.27
C ALA A 89 8.49 24.94 7.10
N VAL A 90 7.77 24.53 8.16
CA VAL A 90 6.29 24.42 8.11
C VAL A 90 5.66 25.77 7.80
N ARG A 91 6.07 26.84 8.49
CA ARG A 91 5.51 28.18 8.35
C ARG A 91 5.72 28.75 6.96
N ASP A 92 6.92 28.57 6.42
CA ASP A 92 7.36 29.25 5.20
C ASP A 92 6.87 28.50 3.94
N GLU A 93 6.72 27.17 4.00
CA GLU A 93 6.41 26.34 2.83
C GLU A 93 5.00 25.74 2.81
N TYR A 94 4.38 25.50 3.97
CA TYR A 94 3.16 24.69 4.05
C TYR A 94 1.97 25.42 4.70
N VAL A 95 2.18 26.08 5.85
CA VAL A 95 1.11 26.74 6.62
C VAL A 95 1.54 28.15 7.01
N ARG A 96 1.13 29.14 6.22
CA ARG A 96 1.50 30.55 6.44
C ARG A 96 1.12 31.01 7.85
N GLY A 97 2.09 31.59 8.54
CA GLY A 97 1.90 32.17 9.87
C GLY A 97 1.81 31.16 11.01
N TRP A 98 2.03 29.86 10.76
CA TRP A 98 2.04 28.86 11.82
C TRP A 98 3.15 29.16 12.84
N ALA A 99 2.74 29.27 14.11
CA ALA A 99 3.61 29.54 15.25
C ALA A 99 4.49 30.81 15.13
N ALA A 100 4.05 31.80 14.35
CA ALA A 100 4.84 33.00 14.06
C ALA A 100 5.06 33.94 15.27
N ASN A 101 4.12 33.95 16.21
CA ASN A 101 4.15 34.83 17.39
C ASN A 101 4.47 34.06 18.69
N ASP A 102 4.76 32.77 18.59
CA ASP A 102 4.94 31.89 19.74
C ASP A 102 6.38 31.93 20.25
N LEU A 103 6.56 31.71 21.55
CA LEU A 103 7.89 31.55 22.14
C LEU A 103 8.53 30.23 21.69
N ARG A 104 9.87 30.16 21.69
CA ARG A 104 10.63 28.96 21.24
C ARG A 104 10.16 27.66 21.93
N GLU A 105 9.79 27.73 23.21
CA GLU A 105 9.27 26.59 23.97
C GLU A 105 7.88 26.14 23.50
N GLU A 106 6.99 27.09 23.20
CA GLU A 106 5.65 26.82 22.69
C GLU A 106 5.71 26.22 21.28
N VAL A 107 6.62 26.73 20.43
CA VAL A 107 6.91 26.14 19.12
C VAL A 107 7.38 24.70 19.26
N ALA A 108 8.33 24.44 20.16
CA ALA A 108 8.83 23.10 20.41
C ALA A 108 7.73 22.15 20.90
N ALA A 109 6.82 22.63 21.76
CA ALA A 109 5.68 21.87 22.24
C ALA A 109 4.70 21.52 21.10
N LYS A 110 4.38 22.48 20.21
CA LYS A 110 3.50 22.25 19.05
C LYS A 110 4.09 21.25 18.06
N VAL A 111 5.37 21.40 17.70
CA VAL A 111 6.06 20.44 16.82
C VAL A 111 6.05 19.05 17.45
N ARG A 112 6.32 18.95 18.76
CA ARG A 112 6.30 17.68 19.50
C ARG A 112 4.93 17.01 19.47
N GLU A 113 3.85 17.76 19.70
CA GLU A 113 2.49 17.24 19.68
C GLU A 113 2.14 16.67 18.29
N HIS A 114 2.45 17.42 17.23
CA HIS A 114 2.17 16.98 15.86
C HIS A 114 3.07 15.83 15.41
N TRP A 115 4.32 15.78 15.88
CA TRP A 115 5.20 14.64 15.70
C TRP A 115 4.66 13.38 16.37
N GLN A 116 4.17 13.48 17.61
CA GLN A 116 3.54 12.34 18.29
C GLN A 116 2.30 11.84 17.56
N LYS A 117 1.49 12.75 17.01
CA LYS A 117 0.35 12.38 16.15
C LYS A 117 0.81 11.71 14.85
N LEU A 118 1.89 12.21 14.23
CA LEU A 118 2.49 11.60 13.05
C LEU A 118 2.92 10.15 13.34
N ILE A 119 3.80 9.94 14.31
CA ILE A 119 4.36 8.61 14.63
C ILE A 119 3.30 7.67 15.23
N GLY A 120 2.39 8.17 16.05
CA GLY A 120 1.39 7.35 16.73
C GLY A 120 0.16 6.99 15.89
N GLN A 121 -0.19 7.79 14.88
CA GLN A 121 -1.46 7.61 14.16
C GLN A 121 -1.31 7.52 12.64
N THR A 122 -0.49 8.36 12.03
CA THR A 122 -0.39 8.45 10.56
C THR A 122 0.68 7.50 10.02
N TRP A 123 1.88 7.52 10.58
CA TRP A 123 3.02 6.72 10.12
C TRP A 123 2.72 5.21 10.09
N PRO A 124 2.15 4.58 11.15
CA PRO A 124 1.93 3.13 11.16
C PRO A 124 0.94 2.66 10.10
N LYS A 125 0.04 3.54 9.63
CA LYS A 125 -0.90 3.24 8.54
C LYS A 125 -0.25 3.37 7.17
N LYS A 126 0.67 4.33 7.02
CA LYS A 126 1.31 4.64 5.74
C LYS A 126 2.60 3.86 5.53
N GLU A 127 3.21 3.30 6.57
CA GLU A 127 4.51 2.62 6.54
C GLU A 127 4.60 1.56 5.44
N GLU A 128 3.62 0.66 5.36
CA GLU A 128 3.58 -0.39 4.35
C GLU A 128 3.40 0.16 2.92
N GLY A 129 2.63 1.24 2.76
CA GLY A 129 2.48 1.92 1.47
C GLY A 129 3.74 2.67 1.03
N VAL A 130 4.45 3.30 1.98
CA VAL A 130 5.74 3.97 1.76
C VAL A 130 6.79 2.94 1.35
N ARG A 131 6.89 1.83 2.08
CA ARG A 131 7.78 0.70 1.77
C ARG A 131 7.60 0.23 0.33
N GLN A 132 6.37 -0.01 -0.09
CA GLN A 132 6.05 -0.45 -1.45
C GLN A 132 6.43 0.57 -2.51
N HIS A 133 6.15 1.86 -2.26
CA HIS A 133 6.45 2.92 -3.22
C HIS A 133 7.95 3.06 -3.46
N LEU A 134 8.75 2.94 -2.39
CA LEU A 134 10.21 3.02 -2.47
C LEU A 134 10.81 1.77 -3.14
N GLN A 135 10.33 0.57 -2.80
CA GLN A 135 10.74 -0.66 -3.48
C GLN A 135 10.42 -0.62 -4.98
N GLY A 136 9.23 -0.17 -5.36
CA GLY A 136 8.84 -0.02 -6.78
C GLY A 136 9.66 1.03 -7.53
N ALA A 137 10.26 1.99 -6.82
CA ALA A 137 11.20 2.96 -7.37
C ALA A 137 12.65 2.47 -7.41
N GLY A 138 12.92 1.22 -6.98
CA GLY A 138 14.27 0.64 -6.90
C GLY A 138 15.10 1.12 -5.70
N ILE A 139 14.48 1.73 -4.69
CA ILE A 139 15.14 2.14 -3.45
C ILE A 139 15.04 0.98 -2.47
N GLU A 140 16.17 0.41 -2.07
CA GLU A 140 16.24 -0.75 -1.15
C GLU A 140 16.25 -0.37 0.35
N PHE A 141 15.94 0.90 0.65
CA PHE A 141 15.99 1.44 2.01
C PHE A 141 14.62 1.95 2.48
N MET A 142 14.33 1.74 3.76
CA MET A 142 13.17 2.25 4.47
C MET A 142 13.51 3.56 5.20
N PRO A 143 12.70 4.63 5.06
CA PRO A 143 12.84 5.82 5.86
C PRO A 143 12.45 5.54 7.31
N VAL A 144 13.37 5.84 8.22
CA VAL A 144 13.15 5.77 9.67
C VAL A 144 13.11 7.19 10.21
N LEU A 145 11.98 7.53 10.82
CA LEU A 145 11.74 8.81 11.48
C LEU A 145 12.03 8.64 12.96
N SER A 146 13.12 9.22 13.43
CA SER A 146 13.53 9.18 14.84
C SER A 146 13.56 10.56 15.46
N ARG A 147 13.56 10.59 16.79
CA ARG A 147 13.64 11.82 17.58
C ARG A 147 14.61 11.60 18.72
N ASP A 148 15.65 12.42 18.76
CA ASP A 148 16.62 12.42 19.84
C ASP A 148 16.25 13.47 20.87
N GLU A 149 15.95 13.01 22.09
CA GLU A 149 15.60 13.88 23.21
C GLU A 149 16.87 14.51 23.81
N GLY A 150 17.04 15.81 23.56
CA GLY A 150 18.05 16.60 24.24
C GLY A 150 17.68 16.83 25.71
N GLY A 151 18.53 16.36 26.61
CA GLY A 151 18.40 16.56 28.05
C GLY A 151 18.93 17.93 28.48
N GLY A 152 18.04 18.85 28.86
CA GLY A 152 18.37 20.09 29.58
C GLY A 152 18.56 21.36 28.75
N GLN A 153 18.81 22.47 29.46
CA GLN A 153 18.99 23.82 28.89
C GLN A 153 20.27 23.86 28.04
N GLY A 154 20.13 23.75 26.72
CA GLY A 154 21.25 23.74 25.76
C GLY A 154 21.26 22.55 24.80
N ASN A 155 20.52 21.48 25.10
CA ASN A 155 20.37 20.32 24.22
C ASN A 155 18.96 20.32 23.61
N PRO A 156 18.76 20.89 22.40
CA PRO A 156 17.46 20.88 21.76
C PRO A 156 17.06 19.46 21.35
N THR A 157 15.76 19.18 21.35
CA THR A 157 15.21 17.95 20.75
C THR A 157 15.40 18.01 19.24
N ARG A 158 15.99 16.96 18.67
CA ARG A 158 16.27 16.86 17.24
C ARG A 158 15.38 15.84 16.56
N TYR A 159 14.94 16.16 15.35
CA TYR A 159 14.13 15.30 14.49
C TYR A 159 14.98 14.80 13.34
N CYS A 160 15.11 13.49 13.22
CA CYS A 160 16.07 12.86 12.31
C CYS A 160 15.35 12.03 11.24
N PHE A 161 16.02 11.89 10.10
CA PHE A 161 15.62 11.05 8.98
C PHE A 161 16.79 10.14 8.63
N ALA A 162 16.61 8.84 8.89
CA ALA A 162 17.57 7.82 8.54
C ALA A 162 17.01 6.89 7.46
N LEU A 163 17.91 6.21 6.75
CA LEU A 163 17.57 5.14 5.83
C LEU A 163 18.15 3.85 6.40
N GLU A 164 17.27 2.91 6.73
CA GLU A 164 17.68 1.56 7.12
C GLU A 164 17.42 0.61 5.94
N PRO A 165 18.31 -0.35 5.66
CA PRO A 165 18.05 -1.35 4.63
C PRO A 165 16.77 -2.12 4.99
N PHE A 166 15.96 -2.50 4.01
CA PHE A 166 14.88 -3.45 4.30
C PHE A 166 15.50 -4.70 4.92
N GLU A 167 15.06 -5.07 6.12
CA GLU A 167 15.42 -6.38 6.67
C GLU A 167 15.08 -7.42 5.61
N ALA A 168 16.09 -8.19 5.22
CA ALA A 168 15.98 -9.23 4.21
C ALA A 168 15.22 -10.43 4.79
N GLU A 169 13.98 -10.23 5.23
CA GLU A 169 13.07 -11.34 5.51
C GLU A 169 12.59 -11.92 4.16
N ASP A 170 13.15 -13.09 3.85
CA ASP A 170 12.76 -14.05 2.82
C ASP A 170 12.96 -13.67 1.33
N ARG A 171 14.20 -13.39 0.92
CA ARG A 171 14.72 -13.78 -0.42
C ARG A 171 15.18 -15.26 -0.47
N ARG A 172 14.62 -16.16 0.36
CA ARG A 172 14.90 -17.61 0.34
C ARG A 172 13.65 -18.45 0.09
N VAL A 173 12.94 -18.17 -1.00
CA VAL A 173 12.13 -19.18 -1.68
C VAL A 173 12.22 -18.89 -3.17
N ASP A 174 13.32 -19.26 -3.82
CA ASP A 174 13.40 -19.51 -5.27
C ASP A 174 14.78 -20.08 -5.66
N GLU A 175 15.29 -21.04 -4.90
CA GLU A 175 16.30 -21.97 -5.41
C GLU A 175 15.81 -23.39 -5.19
N GLU A 176 15.90 -24.20 -6.25
CA GLU A 176 15.54 -25.62 -6.37
C GLU A 176 14.06 -25.95 -6.60
N ARG A 177 13.59 -25.66 -7.82
CA ARG A 177 12.78 -26.65 -8.56
C ARG A 177 13.50 -27.00 -9.86
N PRO A 178 13.94 -28.26 -10.05
CA PRO A 178 14.51 -28.70 -11.31
C PRO A 178 13.51 -28.50 -12.45
N PHE A 179 13.92 -27.72 -13.45
CA PHE A 179 13.19 -27.48 -14.68
C PHE A 179 13.41 -28.71 -15.59
N GLU A 180 12.36 -29.48 -15.89
CA GLU A 180 12.43 -30.47 -16.97
C GLU A 180 12.51 -29.73 -18.31
N PRO A 181 13.44 -30.08 -19.22
CA PRO A 181 13.59 -29.41 -20.48
C PRO A 181 12.51 -29.89 -21.45
N VAL A 182 11.61 -28.99 -21.85
CA VAL A 182 10.81 -29.18 -23.06
C VAL A 182 11.51 -28.45 -24.19
N ASP A 183 12.05 -29.24 -25.11
CA ASP A 183 12.63 -28.80 -26.38
C ASP A 183 11.64 -27.95 -27.19
N GLY A 184 12.09 -26.78 -27.67
CA GLY A 184 11.28 -25.93 -28.52
C GLY A 184 11.96 -24.63 -28.94
N LYS A 185 12.94 -24.75 -29.85
CA LYS A 185 13.55 -23.73 -30.73
C LYS A 185 13.30 -22.23 -30.43
N VAL A 186 14.42 -21.59 -30.10
CA VAL A 186 14.69 -20.15 -30.13
C VAL A 186 14.48 -19.57 -31.53
N SER A 187 13.77 -18.45 -31.62
CA SER A 187 13.96 -17.42 -32.65
C SER A 187 13.63 -16.05 -32.07
N ASP A 188 14.70 -15.40 -31.63
CA ASP A 188 15.08 -14.00 -31.82
C ASP A 188 14.21 -12.84 -31.31
N VAL A 189 14.70 -12.26 -30.20
CA VAL A 189 15.13 -10.85 -30.06
C VAL A 189 14.16 -9.79 -30.63
N SER A 190 13.04 -9.56 -29.94
CA SER A 190 12.30 -8.27 -29.98
C SER A 190 11.28 -8.08 -28.83
N VAL A 191 11.60 -8.46 -27.60
CA VAL A 191 10.62 -8.41 -26.47
C VAL A 191 10.96 -7.37 -25.39
N CYS A 192 12.17 -6.81 -25.38
CA CYS A 192 12.64 -6.07 -24.21
C CYS A 192 12.16 -4.60 -24.09
N VAL A 193 11.39 -4.07 -25.04
CA VAL A 193 10.80 -2.72 -24.95
C VAL A 193 9.27 -2.72 -24.95
N SER A 194 8.61 -3.79 -25.41
CA SER A 194 7.14 -3.90 -25.41
C SER A 194 6.58 -4.42 -24.08
N SER A 195 7.33 -5.26 -23.36
CA SER A 195 6.92 -5.85 -22.08
C SER A 195 6.72 -4.81 -20.96
N ALA A 196 7.56 -3.78 -20.90
CA ALA A 196 7.44 -2.72 -19.90
C ALA A 196 6.15 -1.89 -20.03
N ARG A 197 5.57 -1.79 -21.23
CA ARG A 197 4.27 -1.10 -21.45
C ARG A 197 3.07 -1.96 -21.09
N GLN A 198 3.28 -3.23 -20.78
CA GLN A 198 2.21 -4.18 -20.45
C GLN A 198 2.22 -4.58 -18.99
N GLN A 199 3.31 -4.35 -18.26
CA GLN A 199 3.42 -4.68 -16.85
C GLN A 199 2.96 -3.51 -15.98
N ILE A 200 2.18 -3.82 -14.95
CA ILE A 200 1.69 -2.85 -13.97
C ILE A 200 2.03 -3.34 -12.57
N SER A 201 2.46 -2.42 -11.70
CA SER A 201 2.75 -2.70 -10.29
C SER A 201 1.66 -2.06 -9.43
N TYR A 202 1.06 -2.87 -8.56
CA TYR A 202 -0.01 -2.49 -7.65
C TYR A 202 0.55 -2.12 -6.28
N ILE A 203 0.02 -1.03 -5.74
CA ILE A 203 0.30 -0.53 -4.41
C ILE A 203 -0.93 -0.84 -3.55
N CYS A 204 -0.70 -1.44 -2.39
CA CYS A 204 -1.71 -1.66 -1.37
C CYS A 204 -1.87 -0.38 -0.54
N GLU A 205 -2.98 0.32 -0.76
CA GLU A 205 -3.43 1.46 0.04
C GLU A 205 -4.35 0.98 1.16
N ASP A 206 -4.17 1.57 2.35
CA ASP A 206 -5.05 1.33 3.49
C ASP A 206 -6.37 2.10 3.35
N VAL A 207 -7.46 1.49 3.84
CA VAL A 207 -8.81 2.05 3.73
C VAL A 207 -9.09 3.00 4.89
N GLU A 208 -9.11 4.31 4.64
CA GLU A 208 -9.31 5.33 5.69
C GLU A 208 -10.78 5.76 5.85
N ASP A 209 -11.56 5.74 4.78
CA ASP A 209 -12.98 6.16 4.76
C ASP A 209 -13.96 5.03 5.15
N ALA A 210 -13.61 4.25 6.15
CA ALA A 210 -14.41 3.10 6.54
C ALA A 210 -15.59 3.50 7.45
N SER A 211 -16.77 2.91 7.20
CA SER A 211 -17.88 2.93 8.15
C SER A 211 -17.42 2.37 9.51
N TRP A 212 -18.09 2.72 10.60
CA TRP A 212 -17.64 2.34 11.95
C TRP A 212 -17.38 0.82 12.11
N LEU A 213 -18.18 -0.02 11.44
CA LEU A 213 -17.98 -1.47 11.38
C LEU A 213 -16.79 -1.88 10.49
N ALA A 214 -16.64 -1.25 9.32
CA ALA A 214 -15.54 -1.51 8.41
C ALA A 214 -14.19 -1.03 8.96
N ARG A 215 -14.18 -0.06 9.88
CA ARG A 215 -12.96 0.47 10.51
C ARG A 215 -12.17 -0.58 11.27
N THR A 216 -12.86 -1.51 11.93
CA THR A 216 -12.23 -2.65 12.62
C THR A 216 -11.50 -3.56 11.64
N PHE A 217 -12.04 -3.73 10.43
CA PHE A 217 -11.39 -4.51 9.36
C PHE A 217 -10.31 -3.71 8.64
N ALA A 218 -10.46 -2.39 8.49
CA ALA A 218 -9.43 -1.51 7.94
C ALA A 218 -8.16 -1.50 8.82
N GLN A 219 -8.32 -1.54 10.14
CA GLN A 219 -7.21 -1.65 11.10
C GLN A 219 -6.58 -3.06 11.18
N GLY A 220 -7.20 -4.05 10.54
CA GLY A 220 -6.79 -5.46 10.62
C GLY A 220 -7.47 -6.19 11.78
N PHE A 221 -8.55 -6.89 11.48
CA PHE A 221 -9.24 -7.72 12.46
C PHE A 221 -8.38 -8.95 12.81
N GLN A 222 -7.67 -8.88 13.93
CA GLN A 222 -6.83 -9.99 14.42
C GLN A 222 -7.69 -11.21 14.79
N LEU A 223 -7.35 -12.36 14.19
CA LEU A 223 -7.97 -13.66 14.44
C LEU A 223 -7.33 -14.40 15.62
N ALA A 224 -7.06 -13.66 16.71
CA ALA A 224 -6.47 -14.18 17.93
C ALA A 224 -7.50 -14.27 19.07
N GLY A 225 -7.34 -15.28 19.93
CA GLY A 225 -8.15 -15.47 21.14
C GLY A 225 -9.66 -15.60 20.88
N TRP A 226 -10.46 -14.97 21.75
CA TRP A 226 -11.93 -15.04 21.73
C TRP A 226 -12.56 -14.45 20.45
N ARG A 227 -11.93 -13.46 19.81
CA ARG A 227 -12.43 -12.81 18.58
C ARG A 227 -12.60 -13.81 17.44
N ARG A 228 -11.72 -14.81 17.35
CA ARG A 228 -11.84 -15.91 16.39
C ARG A 228 -13.13 -16.72 16.60
N HIS A 229 -13.49 -16.98 17.85
CA HIS A 229 -14.70 -17.73 18.19
C HIS A 229 -15.95 -16.90 17.92
N VAL A 230 -15.92 -15.60 18.21
CA VAL A 230 -17.02 -14.67 17.85
C VAL A 230 -17.22 -14.66 16.33
N PHE A 231 -16.16 -14.46 15.54
CA PHE A 231 -16.25 -14.45 14.09
C PHE A 231 -16.82 -15.76 13.53
N ARG A 232 -16.32 -16.90 14.02
CA ARG A 232 -16.87 -18.23 13.67
C ARG A 232 -18.31 -18.39 14.10
N GLY A 233 -18.67 -17.91 15.30
CA GLY A 233 -20.03 -17.94 15.82
C GLY A 233 -21.00 -17.16 14.94
N VAL A 234 -20.63 -15.95 14.50
CA VAL A 234 -21.45 -15.13 13.59
C VAL A 234 -21.64 -15.84 12.25
N LEU A 235 -20.60 -16.46 11.68
CA LEU A 235 -20.71 -17.25 10.45
C LEU A 235 -21.63 -18.46 10.63
N LEU A 236 -21.43 -19.24 11.69
CA LEU A 236 -22.23 -20.43 11.98
C LEU A 236 -23.69 -20.09 12.28
N PHE A 237 -23.93 -19.00 12.99
CA PHE A 237 -25.27 -18.51 13.29
C PHE A 237 -26.01 -18.09 12.02
N GLY A 238 -25.34 -17.40 11.09
CA GLY A 238 -25.91 -17.08 9.79
C GLY A 238 -26.24 -18.34 8.97
N ILE A 239 -25.35 -19.33 8.95
CA ILE A 239 -25.59 -20.63 8.29
C ILE A 239 -26.79 -21.34 8.94
N LEU A 240 -26.90 -21.32 10.27
CA LEU A 240 -28.01 -21.92 11.01
C LEU A 240 -29.33 -21.26 10.63
N ILE A 241 -29.40 -19.93 10.57
CA ILE A 241 -30.63 -19.21 10.15
C ILE A 241 -31.05 -19.63 8.75
N VAL A 242 -30.12 -19.68 7.79
CA VAL A 242 -30.41 -20.11 6.42
C VAL A 242 -30.85 -21.57 6.37
N GLY A 243 -30.23 -22.44 7.17
CA GLY A 243 -30.62 -23.85 7.29
C GLY A 243 -32.03 -24.03 7.88
N LEU A 244 -32.36 -23.26 8.94
CA LEU A 244 -33.69 -23.29 9.55
C LEU A 244 -34.76 -22.76 8.60
N THR A 245 -34.51 -21.67 7.88
CA THR A 245 -35.48 -21.15 6.89
C THR A 245 -35.66 -22.10 5.71
N ALA A 246 -34.59 -22.76 5.25
CA ALA A 246 -34.68 -23.81 4.25
C ALA A 246 -35.51 -25.02 4.73
N LEU A 247 -35.39 -25.39 6.01
CA LEU A 247 -36.16 -26.49 6.62
C LEU A 247 -37.66 -26.19 6.73
N LEU A 248 -38.07 -24.92 6.76
CA LEU A 248 -39.49 -24.55 6.74
C LEU A 248 -40.18 -24.96 5.44
N VAL A 249 -39.47 -25.06 4.31
CA VAL A 249 -40.04 -25.46 3.02
C VAL A 249 -40.59 -26.90 3.03
N PRO A 250 -39.81 -27.94 3.36
CA PRO A 250 -40.36 -29.29 3.45
C PRO A 250 -41.37 -29.44 4.61
N MET A 251 -41.20 -28.71 5.72
CA MET A 251 -42.17 -28.75 6.82
C MET A 251 -43.55 -28.20 6.41
N THR A 252 -43.58 -27.07 5.70
CA THR A 252 -44.84 -26.49 5.19
C THR A 252 -45.51 -27.38 4.15
N LEU A 253 -44.71 -28.03 3.30
CA LEU A 253 -45.18 -29.05 2.35
C LEU A 253 -45.85 -30.23 3.08
N LEU A 254 -45.24 -30.74 4.16
CA LEU A 254 -45.74 -31.89 4.92
C LEU A 254 -47.03 -31.56 5.71
N VAL A 255 -47.11 -30.38 6.33
CA VAL A 255 -48.22 -30.01 7.23
C VAL A 255 -49.42 -29.46 6.47
N THR A 256 -49.20 -28.47 5.60
CA THR A 256 -50.30 -27.68 5.04
C THR A 256 -50.70 -28.11 3.62
N ARG A 257 -49.76 -28.68 2.85
CA ARG A 257 -49.89 -28.94 1.41
C ARG A 257 -50.39 -27.74 0.59
N SER A 258 -50.31 -26.53 1.15
CA SER A 258 -50.79 -25.31 0.51
C SER A 258 -49.72 -24.75 -0.41
N VAL A 259 -50.09 -24.51 -1.67
CA VAL A 259 -49.19 -23.93 -2.68
C VAL A 259 -48.69 -22.56 -2.24
N SER A 260 -49.53 -21.73 -1.62
CA SER A 260 -49.13 -20.40 -1.14
C SER A 260 -48.18 -20.48 0.06
N GLY A 261 -48.40 -21.42 0.98
CA GLY A 261 -47.53 -21.64 2.13
C GLY A 261 -46.12 -22.08 1.70
N ILE A 262 -46.05 -23.01 0.75
CA ILE A 262 -44.78 -23.48 0.16
C ILE A 262 -44.08 -22.34 -0.58
N ALA A 263 -44.81 -21.58 -1.41
CA ALA A 263 -44.23 -20.45 -2.15
C ALA A 263 -43.64 -19.38 -1.23
N ASN A 264 -44.35 -19.01 -0.16
CA ASN A 264 -43.86 -18.05 0.83
C ASN A 264 -42.62 -18.55 1.58
N ALA A 265 -42.61 -19.83 1.99
CA ALA A 265 -41.45 -20.43 2.65
C ALA A 265 -40.23 -20.48 1.72
N ALA A 266 -40.43 -20.85 0.45
CA ALA A 266 -39.37 -20.88 -0.55
C ALA A 266 -38.83 -19.47 -0.84
N PHE A 267 -39.72 -18.48 -0.99
CA PHE A 267 -39.32 -17.09 -1.17
C PHE A 267 -38.52 -16.58 0.03
N ALA A 268 -38.96 -16.86 1.26
CA ALA A 268 -38.21 -16.50 2.46
C ALA A 268 -36.83 -17.15 2.47
N ALA A 269 -36.72 -18.46 2.18
CA ALA A 269 -35.44 -19.16 2.12
C ALA A 269 -34.48 -18.54 1.09
N VAL A 270 -34.98 -18.18 -0.10
CA VAL A 270 -34.20 -17.49 -1.15
C VAL A 270 -33.73 -16.12 -0.68
N VAL A 271 -34.62 -15.30 -0.09
CA VAL A 271 -34.28 -13.97 0.40
C VAL A 271 -33.23 -14.05 1.52
N PHE A 272 -33.44 -14.89 2.53
CA PHE A 272 -32.48 -15.06 3.63
C PHE A 272 -31.15 -15.63 3.14
N GLY A 273 -31.17 -16.59 2.21
CA GLY A 273 -29.97 -17.13 1.58
C GLY A 273 -29.19 -16.06 0.82
N TYR A 274 -29.87 -15.22 0.02
CA TYR A 274 -29.26 -14.11 -0.70
C TYR A 274 -28.66 -13.06 0.25
N VAL A 275 -29.40 -12.65 1.27
CA VAL A 275 -28.92 -11.68 2.27
C VAL A 275 -27.69 -12.22 3.01
N PHE A 276 -27.71 -13.49 3.42
CA PHE A 276 -26.55 -14.15 4.03
C PHE A 276 -25.35 -14.18 3.08
N TRP A 277 -25.57 -14.56 1.81
CA TRP A 277 -24.51 -14.60 0.82
C TRP A 277 -23.88 -13.23 0.57
N ALA A 278 -24.71 -12.20 0.39
CA ALA A 278 -24.26 -10.83 0.15
C ALA A 278 -23.49 -10.24 1.35
N THR A 279 -23.87 -10.60 2.57
CA THR A 279 -23.28 -10.05 3.81
C THR A 279 -22.04 -10.80 4.29
N LEU A 280 -22.07 -12.13 4.27
CA LEU A 280 -21.07 -13.01 4.90
C LEU A 280 -20.44 -13.99 3.91
N GLY A 281 -21.06 -14.26 2.77
CA GLY A 281 -20.59 -15.25 1.79
C GLY A 281 -19.19 -14.95 1.26
N THR A 282 -18.87 -13.68 1.00
CA THR A 282 -17.53 -13.25 0.56
C THR A 282 -16.46 -13.52 1.64
N LEU A 283 -16.81 -13.41 2.92
CA LEU A 283 -15.91 -13.72 4.03
C LEU A 283 -15.68 -15.23 4.19
N LEU A 284 -16.65 -16.07 3.81
CA LEU A 284 -16.46 -17.52 3.75
C LEU A 284 -15.49 -17.91 2.62
N MET A 285 -15.62 -17.25 1.46
CA MET A 285 -14.72 -17.47 0.32
C MET A 285 -13.27 -17.07 0.62
N LEU A 286 -13.08 -16.11 1.54
CA LEU A 286 -11.78 -15.60 1.94
C LEU A 286 -10.83 -16.70 2.44
N HIS A 287 -11.35 -17.75 3.09
CA HIS A 287 -10.53 -18.88 3.53
C HIS A 287 -9.85 -19.61 2.36
N ARG A 288 -10.56 -19.74 1.23
CA ARG A 288 -10.06 -20.44 0.05
C ARG A 288 -9.18 -19.56 -0.83
N TRP A 289 -9.60 -18.32 -1.08
CA TRP A 289 -8.95 -17.45 -2.07
C TRP A 289 -7.93 -16.49 -1.50
N ARG A 290 -7.83 -16.38 -0.17
CA ARG A 290 -6.97 -15.43 0.58
C ARG A 290 -7.24 -13.96 0.32
N ILE A 291 -7.86 -13.61 -0.80
CA ILE A 291 -8.39 -12.30 -1.14
C ILE A 291 -9.77 -12.44 -1.76
N ALA A 292 -10.69 -11.53 -1.40
CA ALA A 292 -12.04 -11.49 -1.95
C ALA A 292 -12.55 -10.05 -2.01
N LEU A 293 -13.62 -9.81 -2.78
CA LEU A 293 -14.34 -8.55 -2.72
C LEU A 293 -14.92 -8.34 -1.32
N ALA A 294 -14.84 -7.11 -0.83
CA ALA A 294 -15.46 -6.79 0.45
C ALA A 294 -17.00 -6.97 0.35
N PRO A 295 -17.66 -7.43 1.42
CA PRO A 295 -19.11 -7.41 1.50
C PRO A 295 -19.68 -6.00 1.24
N TRP A 296 -20.93 -5.91 0.76
CA TRP A 296 -21.57 -4.63 0.43
C TRP A 296 -21.51 -3.59 1.57
N TRP A 297 -21.59 -4.03 2.82
CA TRP A 297 -21.55 -3.15 4.00
C TRP A 297 -20.14 -2.61 4.33
N MET A 298 -19.10 -3.20 3.74
CA MET A 298 -17.72 -2.71 3.80
C MET A 298 -17.33 -1.90 2.56
N GLN A 299 -18.08 -1.98 1.46
CA GLN A 299 -17.78 -1.29 0.20
C GLN A 299 -17.86 0.23 0.35
N SER A 300 -17.09 0.96 -0.48
CA SER A 300 -17.23 2.41 -0.65
C SER A 300 -18.12 2.71 -1.85
N VAL A 301 -18.70 3.91 -1.90
CA VAL A 301 -19.45 4.37 -3.09
C VAL A 301 -18.50 4.62 -4.27
N ASP A 302 -17.35 5.22 -3.99
CA ASP A 302 -16.42 5.66 -5.03
C ASP A 302 -15.46 4.53 -5.47
N ASP A 303 -15.20 3.56 -4.60
CA ASP A 303 -14.11 2.60 -4.76
C ASP A 303 -14.42 1.20 -4.24
N ASP A 304 -14.13 0.20 -5.07
CA ASP A 304 -14.23 -1.21 -4.71
C ASP A 304 -13.14 -1.58 -3.70
N ARG A 305 -13.56 -2.06 -2.54
CA ARG A 305 -12.69 -2.54 -1.47
C ARG A 305 -12.53 -4.05 -1.57
N LEU A 306 -11.34 -4.49 -1.19
CA LEU A 306 -10.97 -5.90 -1.11
C LEU A 306 -10.75 -6.26 0.36
N VAL A 307 -10.97 -7.52 0.68
CA VAL A 307 -10.65 -8.10 1.99
C VAL A 307 -9.57 -9.14 1.77
N GLU A 308 -8.49 -9.02 2.53
CA GLU A 308 -7.32 -9.88 2.49
C GLU A 308 -7.18 -10.64 3.81
N TRP A 309 -6.92 -11.94 3.70
CA TRP A 309 -6.54 -12.80 4.81
C TRP A 309 -5.03 -12.82 4.94
N ARG A 310 -4.52 -12.07 5.91
CA ARG A 310 -3.11 -12.01 6.25
C ARG A 310 -2.73 -13.15 7.17
N CYS A 311 -1.64 -13.83 6.85
CA CYS A 311 -1.10 -14.96 7.63
C CYS A 311 0.43 -14.96 7.59
N PRO A 312 1.06 -15.57 8.62
CA PRO A 312 2.47 -15.92 8.57
C PRO A 312 2.77 -16.84 7.38
N PRO A 313 3.96 -16.73 6.74
CA PRO A 313 5.13 -15.91 7.13
C PRO A 313 5.06 -14.44 6.69
N ARG A 314 4.24 -14.09 5.69
CA ARG A 314 4.20 -12.73 5.10
C ARG A 314 3.76 -11.63 6.08
N HIS A 315 2.96 -11.99 7.07
CA HIS A 315 2.50 -11.08 8.11
C HIS A 315 2.65 -11.76 9.47
N THR A 316 3.16 -11.02 10.44
CA THR A 316 3.41 -11.47 11.82
C THR A 316 2.15 -12.08 12.46
N ASP A 317 0.99 -11.47 12.22
CA ASP A 317 -0.28 -11.88 12.80
C ASP A 317 -1.30 -12.38 11.78
N LYS A 318 -2.12 -13.37 12.19
CA LYS A 318 -3.31 -13.79 11.45
C LYS A 318 -4.39 -12.71 11.58
N SER A 319 -4.68 -12.00 10.51
CA SER A 319 -5.67 -10.92 10.52
C SER A 319 -6.46 -10.86 9.21
N ILE A 320 -7.68 -10.32 9.28
CA ILE A 320 -8.49 -10.00 8.11
C ILE A 320 -8.44 -8.49 7.95
N LYS A 321 -7.84 -8.01 6.86
CA LYS A 321 -7.69 -6.57 6.59
C LYS A 321 -8.50 -6.15 5.36
N ALA A 322 -9.23 -5.05 5.47
CA ALA A 322 -9.81 -4.37 4.31
C ALA A 322 -8.72 -3.51 3.65
N VAL A 323 -8.46 -3.75 2.37
CA VAL A 323 -7.37 -3.15 1.61
C VAL A 323 -7.87 -2.65 0.26
N ARG A 324 -7.14 -1.72 -0.32
CA ARG A 324 -7.35 -1.24 -1.68
C ARG A 324 -6.06 -1.45 -2.47
N TYR A 325 -6.16 -1.98 -3.68
CA TYR A 325 -5.02 -2.07 -4.59
C TYR A 325 -5.19 -1.07 -5.73
N THR A 326 -4.23 -0.15 -5.84
CA THR A 326 -4.20 0.90 -6.85
C THR A 326 -2.91 0.83 -7.65
N ALA A 327 -2.96 1.28 -8.90
CA ALA A 327 -1.78 1.38 -9.74
C ALA A 327 -1.93 2.54 -10.72
N LYS A 328 -0.84 2.91 -11.40
CA LYS A 328 -0.87 3.86 -12.51
C LYS A 328 -0.96 3.11 -13.83
N CYS A 329 -1.88 3.52 -14.69
CA CYS A 329 -2.04 2.93 -16.02
C CYS A 329 -0.82 3.28 -16.89
N PRO A 330 -0.12 2.29 -17.49
CA PRO A 330 0.99 2.56 -18.40
C PRO A 330 0.56 3.14 -19.76
N LEU A 331 -0.75 3.09 -20.09
CA LEU A 331 -1.28 3.55 -21.37
C LEU A 331 -1.73 5.02 -21.36
N CYS A 332 -2.46 5.44 -20.32
CA CYS A 332 -3.02 6.78 -20.21
C CYS A 332 -2.54 7.58 -18.99
N GLY A 333 -1.83 6.95 -18.05
CA GLY A 333 -1.44 7.57 -16.78
C GLY A 333 -2.55 7.64 -15.73
N GLY A 334 -3.80 7.30 -16.08
CA GLY A 334 -4.94 7.24 -15.18
C GLY A 334 -4.82 6.20 -14.06
N LYS A 335 -5.67 6.31 -13.05
CA LYS A 335 -5.69 5.38 -11.90
C LYS A 335 -6.27 4.03 -12.30
N VAL A 336 -5.62 2.95 -11.89
CA VAL A 336 -6.09 1.57 -12.03
C VAL A 336 -6.46 1.05 -10.66
N VAL A 337 -7.65 0.46 -10.51
CA VAL A 337 -8.13 -0.11 -9.25
C VAL A 337 -8.46 -1.57 -9.45
N ALA A 338 -8.11 -2.41 -8.48
CA ALA A 338 -8.49 -3.83 -8.49
C ALA A 338 -10.00 -3.99 -8.26
N ARG A 339 -10.70 -4.56 -9.24
CA ARG A 339 -12.15 -4.79 -9.26
C ARG A 339 -12.48 -6.22 -9.65
N SER A 340 -13.76 -6.57 -9.59
CA SER A 340 -14.23 -7.86 -10.09
C SER A 340 -14.02 -7.99 -11.61
N GLY A 341 -13.62 -9.18 -12.07
CA GLY A 341 -13.48 -9.52 -13.49
C GLY A 341 -14.80 -9.54 -14.27
N GLY A 342 -15.94 -9.43 -13.59
CA GLY A 342 -17.27 -9.52 -14.19
C GLY A 342 -17.51 -10.86 -14.88
N PHE A 343 -18.39 -10.85 -15.89
CA PHE A 343 -18.75 -12.05 -16.64
C PHE A 343 -17.63 -12.61 -17.53
N MET A 344 -16.71 -11.76 -18.00
CA MET A 344 -15.61 -12.19 -18.87
C MET A 344 -14.51 -12.94 -18.10
N LEU A 345 -14.30 -12.61 -16.83
CA LEU A 345 -13.29 -13.21 -15.96
C LEU A 345 -13.95 -13.57 -14.61
N PRO A 346 -14.85 -14.57 -14.59
CA PRO A 346 -15.63 -14.88 -13.40
C PRO A 346 -14.69 -15.30 -12.26
N TRP A 347 -14.97 -14.79 -11.06
CA TRP A 347 -14.23 -15.09 -9.83
C TRP A 347 -12.76 -14.63 -9.80
N LYS A 348 -12.28 -13.95 -10.84
CA LYS A 348 -10.95 -13.32 -10.84
C LYS A 348 -11.07 -11.84 -10.48
N LEU A 349 -10.05 -11.34 -9.79
CA LEU A 349 -9.83 -9.92 -9.59
C LEU A 349 -8.95 -9.40 -10.73
N VAL A 350 -9.25 -8.21 -11.24
CA VAL A 350 -8.54 -7.56 -12.34
C VAL A 350 -8.35 -6.09 -12.02
N GLY A 351 -7.24 -5.50 -12.46
CA GLY A 351 -7.11 -4.04 -12.44
C GLY A 351 -7.86 -3.43 -13.61
N ARG A 352 -8.75 -2.48 -13.35
CA ARG A 352 -9.39 -1.66 -14.39
C ARG A 352 -9.00 -0.21 -14.22
N CYS A 353 -8.67 0.44 -15.35
CA CYS A 353 -8.43 1.88 -15.36
C CYS A 353 -9.75 2.65 -15.18
N GLU A 354 -9.75 3.74 -14.43
CA GLU A 354 -10.92 4.61 -14.24
C GLU A 354 -11.27 5.40 -15.50
N GLU A 355 -10.28 5.77 -16.31
CA GLU A 355 -10.49 6.55 -17.54
C GLU A 355 -11.04 5.71 -18.69
N ALA A 356 -10.62 4.44 -18.79
CA ALA A 356 -11.06 3.53 -19.85
C ALA A 356 -11.25 2.10 -19.32
N PRO A 357 -12.30 1.85 -18.51
CA PRO A 357 -12.46 0.60 -17.76
C PRO A 357 -12.74 -0.63 -18.63
N ALA A 358 -13.27 -0.44 -19.83
CA ALA A 358 -13.55 -1.53 -20.77
C ALA A 358 -12.34 -1.89 -21.64
N ALA A 359 -11.45 -0.94 -21.91
CA ALA A 359 -10.31 -1.12 -22.82
C ALA A 359 -8.99 -1.37 -22.08
N HIS A 360 -8.79 -0.78 -20.90
CA HIS A 360 -7.56 -0.92 -20.12
C HIS A 360 -7.80 -1.88 -18.96
N VAL A 361 -7.61 -3.17 -19.23
CA VAL A 361 -7.79 -4.26 -18.24
C VAL A 361 -6.47 -5.00 -18.03
N PHE A 362 -6.09 -5.15 -16.77
CA PHE A 362 -4.84 -5.77 -16.34
C PHE A 362 -5.13 -6.94 -15.40
N SER A 363 -4.31 -7.99 -15.45
CA SER A 363 -4.33 -9.06 -14.47
C SER A 363 -3.90 -8.53 -13.12
N PHE A 364 -4.39 -9.14 -12.04
CA PHE A 364 -4.04 -8.73 -10.70
C PHE A 364 -3.61 -9.94 -9.87
N ASP A 365 -2.34 -9.95 -9.45
CA ASP A 365 -1.85 -10.86 -8.41
C ASP A 365 -1.60 -10.10 -7.12
N HIS A 366 -2.38 -10.39 -6.07
CA HIS A 366 -2.19 -9.77 -4.75
C HIS A 366 -0.91 -10.23 -4.02
N VAL A 367 -0.34 -11.38 -4.41
CA VAL A 367 0.89 -11.89 -3.80
C VAL A 367 2.07 -11.12 -4.35
N ARG A 368 2.29 -11.21 -5.66
CA ARG A 368 3.39 -10.54 -6.36
C ARG A 368 3.18 -9.04 -6.54
N ARG A 369 1.93 -8.57 -6.40
CA ARG A 369 1.50 -7.18 -6.61
C ARG A 369 1.83 -6.67 -8.01
N ASP A 370 1.88 -7.57 -8.98
CA ASP A 370 2.10 -7.27 -10.39
C ASP A 370 0.92 -7.72 -11.26
N GLY A 371 0.93 -7.23 -12.48
CA GLY A 371 -0.10 -7.49 -13.45
C GLY A 371 0.41 -7.32 -14.87
N HIS A 372 -0.25 -7.98 -15.79
CA HIS A 372 -0.02 -7.86 -17.22
C HIS A 372 -1.31 -7.46 -17.92
N ARG A 373 -1.19 -6.71 -19.00
CA ARG A 373 -2.34 -6.31 -19.82
C ARG A 373 -3.08 -7.54 -20.37
N ILE A 374 -4.39 -7.57 -20.19
CA ILE A 374 -5.28 -8.60 -20.73
C ILE A 374 -5.98 -8.09 -22.00
N MET A 375 -6.40 -6.82 -22.00
CA MET A 375 -7.11 -6.17 -23.11
C MET A 375 -6.56 -4.78 -23.39
#